data_AF-A0A5M4DC80-F1
#
_entry.id   AF-A0A5M4DC80-F1
#
_cell.length_a   1.000
_cell.length_b   1.000
_cell.length_c   1.000
_cell.angle_alpha   90.00
_cell.angle_beta   90.00
_cell.angle_gamma   90.00
#
_symmetry.space_group_name_H-M   'P 1'
#
loop_
_entity.id
_entity.type
_entity.pdbx_description
1 polymer ?
#
loop_
_entity_poly.entity_id
_entity_poly.type
_entity_poly.pdbx_seq_one_letter_code
_entity_poly.pdbx_strand_id
1 'polypeptide(L)'
;MMKYLITYVFILLLIFSRRSLGQEAFGYLRIDSGEPVIQVLVGDSVYAYSERLRLPVGNHTVMICNPDRISFQAQDFVAIVDIRSGEESRIQAVFEKLAEINSYPPGAEVYINNELAGITPFYLPLSRHKDGVLHFRKKGYTNEGITVTDSSIARNSVKMYLRPEIAGRIRNQNQFVNLEWQDRGPYRYREEIMITQGLCIVFGAGAAYYKKQADDSFEKAKIYRRLGELQKKDPLWWSTLGVYQVRGEYAVNARKAENGLLVTADASWAEQWGTTPQGLAKMLVKNIRTAIDPKVDDGIGARDIPTAEDLRIEAVRLRMEGDSLFDTSPQSAEELYRKALKADPTYAVPYLRIADLCQNQKRVEDERAVLTEALQKAQLTDKQRQGIADRIGR
;
A
#
# COMPACT_ATOMS: atom_id res chain seq x y z
N MET A 1 -46.26 26.17 57.78
CA MET A 1 -44.93 25.59 57.47
C MET A 1 -44.69 25.37 55.97
N MET A 2 -45.69 24.96 55.18
CA MET A 2 -45.51 24.62 53.75
C MET A 2 -45.26 25.80 52.79
N LYS A 3 -45.69 27.03 53.13
CA LYS A 3 -45.47 28.23 52.29
C LYS A 3 -44.01 28.71 52.25
N TYR A 4 -43.22 28.45 53.29
CA TYR A 4 -41.82 28.90 53.35
C TYR A 4 -40.86 27.93 52.66
N LEU A 5 -41.27 26.67 52.49
CA LEU A 5 -40.46 25.63 51.82
C LEU A 5 -40.39 25.88 50.31
N ILE A 6 -41.50 26.30 49.68
CA ILE A 6 -41.56 26.61 48.24
C ILE A 6 -40.71 27.85 47.92
N THR A 7 -40.74 28.87 48.78
CA THR A 7 -39.93 30.08 48.60
C THR A 7 -38.43 29.79 48.74
N TYR A 8 -38.04 28.92 49.68
CA TYR A 8 -36.64 28.51 49.84
C TYR A 8 -36.11 27.68 48.66
N VAL A 9 -36.94 26.80 48.10
CA VAL A 9 -36.58 26.03 46.90
C VAL A 9 -36.43 26.94 45.68
N PHE A 10 -37.27 27.97 45.54
CA PHE A 10 -37.17 28.94 44.44
C PHE A 10 -35.94 29.86 44.57
N ILE A 11 -35.59 30.27 45.80
CA ILE A 11 -34.38 31.06 46.08
C ILE A 11 -33.12 30.20 45.87
N LEU A 12 -33.12 28.92 46.26
CA LEU A 12 -32.04 27.97 45.99
C LEU A 12 -31.87 27.70 44.49
N LEU A 13 -32.96 27.61 43.72
CA LEU A 13 -32.92 27.48 42.25
C LEU A 13 -32.37 28.74 41.56
N LEU A 14 -32.68 29.94 42.07
CA LEU A 14 -32.12 31.21 41.58
C LEU A 14 -30.64 31.41 41.97
N ILE A 15 -30.21 30.86 43.09
CA ILE A 15 -28.80 30.85 43.51
C ILE A 15 -28.01 29.80 42.71
N PHE A 16 -28.61 28.65 42.37
CA PHE A 16 -27.98 27.64 41.50
C PHE A 16 -27.96 28.03 40.02
N SER A 17 -28.92 28.82 39.53
CA SER A 17 -28.88 29.37 38.17
C SER A 17 -27.88 30.53 38.01
N ARG A 18 -27.28 30.99 39.11
CA ARG A 18 -26.10 31.87 39.14
C ARG A 18 -24.79 31.12 39.35
N ARG A 19 -24.73 29.81 39.11
CA ARG A 19 -23.45 29.22 38.69
C ARG A 19 -23.09 29.89 37.38
N SER A 20 -22.11 30.78 37.48
CA SER A 20 -21.54 31.55 36.39
C SER A 20 -21.55 30.75 35.09
N LEU A 21 -22.33 31.20 34.11
CA LEU A 21 -21.83 31.27 32.75
C LEU A 21 -20.60 32.17 32.82
N GLY A 22 -19.49 31.62 33.31
CA GLY A 22 -18.19 32.25 33.15
C GLY A 22 -18.06 32.40 31.65
N GLN A 23 -18.02 33.64 31.17
CA GLN A 23 -17.49 33.87 29.83
C GLN A 23 -16.15 33.16 29.84
N GLU A 24 -16.06 32.03 29.13
CA GLU A 24 -14.79 31.38 28.93
C GLU A 24 -13.85 32.46 28.42
N ALA A 25 -12.74 32.69 29.13
CA ALA A 25 -11.76 33.63 28.65
C ALA A 25 -11.17 33.02 27.36
N PHE A 26 -11.03 33.83 26.32
CA PHE A 26 -10.48 33.41 25.04
C PHE A 26 -9.25 34.25 24.68
N GLY A 27 -8.31 33.63 24.00
CA GLY A 27 -7.24 34.33 23.26
C GLY A 27 -7.31 33.99 21.78
N TYR A 28 -6.29 34.41 21.05
CA TYR A 28 -6.17 34.20 19.62
C TYR A 28 -4.87 33.48 19.27
N LEU A 29 -4.94 32.59 18.29
CA LEU A 29 -3.77 31.96 17.68
C LEU A 29 -3.68 32.40 16.23
N ARG A 30 -2.53 32.95 15.84
CA ARG A 30 -2.18 33.22 14.46
C ARG A 30 -1.11 32.24 14.00
N ILE A 31 -1.33 31.70 12.81
CA ILE A 31 -0.46 30.69 12.20
C ILE A 31 0.14 31.30 10.95
N ASP A 32 1.45 31.51 10.97
CA ASP A 32 2.19 31.97 9.81
C ASP A 32 2.84 30.75 9.14
N SER A 33 2.41 30.42 7.93
CA SER A 33 2.97 29.35 7.11
C SER A 33 3.38 29.91 5.76
N GLY A 34 4.57 29.52 5.29
CA GLY A 34 5.04 29.89 3.95
C GLY A 34 4.26 29.19 2.82
N GLU A 35 3.43 28.20 3.17
CA GLU A 35 2.61 27.40 2.25
C GLU A 35 1.13 27.42 2.68
N PRO A 36 0.18 27.19 1.76
CA PRO A 36 -1.24 27.14 2.09
C PRO A 36 -1.53 26.05 3.12
N VAL A 37 -1.97 26.44 4.31
CA VAL A 37 -2.41 25.50 5.35
C VAL A 37 -3.85 25.13 5.08
N ILE A 38 -4.11 23.84 4.91
CA ILE A 38 -5.44 23.34 4.57
C ILE A 38 -6.24 22.99 5.84
N GLN A 39 -5.56 22.60 6.90
CA GLN A 39 -6.20 22.08 8.11
C GLN A 39 -5.32 22.27 9.34
N VAL A 40 -5.96 22.67 10.44
CA VAL A 40 -5.33 22.81 11.76
C VAL A 40 -6.15 22.00 12.77
N LEU A 41 -5.48 21.20 13.59
CA LEU A 41 -6.09 20.50 14.71
C LEU A 41 -5.62 21.14 16.01
N VAL A 42 -6.55 21.35 16.94
CA VAL A 42 -6.24 21.84 18.28
C VAL A 42 -6.84 20.86 19.27
N GLY A 43 -5.98 20.08 19.93
CA GLY A 43 -6.40 18.85 20.62
C GLY A 43 -7.06 17.88 19.63
N ASP A 44 -8.31 17.48 19.93
CA ASP A 44 -9.11 16.59 19.07
C ASP A 44 -10.02 17.33 18.07
N SER A 45 -10.04 18.66 18.12
CA SER A 45 -10.94 19.49 17.31
C SER A 45 -10.30 19.90 16.00
N VAL A 46 -11.02 19.73 14.89
CA VAL A 46 -10.59 20.14 13.55
C VAL A 46 -11.09 21.55 13.25
N TYR A 47 -10.16 22.43 12.90
CA TYR A 47 -10.42 23.79 12.44
C TYR A 47 -10.07 23.91 10.96
N ALA A 48 -10.99 24.49 10.19
CA ALA A 48 -10.63 25.02 8.87
C ALA A 48 -9.62 26.15 9.07
N TYR A 49 -8.63 26.26 8.19
CA TYR A 49 -7.61 27.30 8.32
C TYR A 49 -8.26 28.69 8.29
N SER A 50 -8.00 29.46 9.36
CA SER A 50 -8.17 30.90 9.39
C SER A 50 -6.84 31.51 9.81
N GLU A 51 -6.54 32.71 9.31
CA GLU A 51 -5.35 33.47 9.72
C GLU A 51 -5.33 33.75 11.23
N ARG A 52 -6.49 33.63 11.88
CA ARG A 52 -6.69 33.89 13.31
C ARG A 52 -7.75 32.94 13.89
N LEU A 53 -7.34 32.04 14.77
CA LEU A 53 -8.19 31.09 15.48
C LEU A 53 -8.51 31.63 16.88
N ARG A 54 -9.78 31.55 17.30
CA ARG A 54 -10.21 31.90 18.66
C ARG A 54 -10.22 30.63 19.51
N LEU A 55 -9.43 30.61 20.58
CA LEU A 55 -9.24 29.43 21.44
C LEU A 55 -9.46 29.79 22.91
N PRO A 56 -9.99 28.86 23.75
CA PRO A 56 -10.05 29.06 25.19
C PRO A 56 -8.67 29.32 25.78
N VAL A 57 -8.58 30.03 26.91
CA VAL A 57 -7.29 30.21 27.59
C VAL A 57 -6.71 28.88 28.07
N GLY A 58 -5.38 28.78 28.05
CA GLY A 58 -4.63 27.60 28.49
C GLY A 58 -3.71 27.03 27.41
N ASN A 59 -3.12 25.87 27.70
CA ASN A 59 -2.21 25.18 26.79
C ASN A 59 -2.98 24.35 25.79
N HIS A 60 -2.61 24.49 24.51
CA HIS A 60 -3.19 23.74 23.41
C HIS A 60 -2.12 23.06 22.59
N THR A 61 -2.31 21.78 22.28
CA THR A 61 -1.53 21.09 21.26
C THR A 61 -2.11 21.43 19.91
N VAL A 62 -1.35 22.15 19.10
CA VAL A 62 -1.71 22.55 17.75
C VAL A 62 -0.97 21.67 16.77
N MET A 63 -1.70 20.96 15.92
CA MET A 63 -1.15 20.19 14.81
C MET A 63 -1.56 20.86 13.49
N ILE A 64 -0.58 21.25 12.69
CA ILE A 64 -0.78 21.82 11.37
C ILE A 64 -0.42 20.76 10.35
N CYS A 65 -1.38 20.43 9.52
CA CYS A 65 -1.26 19.38 8.54
C CYS A 65 -0.29 19.79 7.44
N ASN A 66 0.69 18.93 7.13
CA ASN A 66 1.65 19.19 6.06
C ASN A 66 0.90 19.30 4.71
N PRO A 67 1.12 20.36 3.91
CA PRO A 67 0.46 20.50 2.61
C PRO A 67 0.88 19.40 1.62
N ASP A 68 2.08 18.85 1.74
CA ASP A 68 2.59 17.76 0.88
C ASP A 68 2.18 16.38 1.41
N ARG A 69 0.88 16.18 1.66
CA ARG A 69 0.32 14.89 2.16
C ARG A 69 0.51 13.71 1.19
N ILE A 70 0.99 13.97 -0.02
CA ILE A 70 1.22 12.94 -1.04
C ILE A 70 2.47 12.11 -0.66
N SER A 71 3.43 12.70 0.06
CA SER A 71 4.60 11.99 0.57
C SER A 71 4.30 11.32 1.91
N PHE A 72 4.49 10.00 2.01
CA PHE A 72 4.37 9.25 3.27
C PHE A 72 5.41 9.66 4.32
N GLN A 73 6.45 10.39 3.91
CA GLN A 73 7.50 10.91 4.79
C GLN A 73 7.22 12.34 5.26
N ALA A 74 6.19 13.01 4.71
CA ALA A 74 5.79 14.34 5.13
C ALA A 74 5.25 14.29 6.57
N GLN A 75 5.89 15.01 7.47
CA GLN A 75 5.48 15.10 8.87
C GLN A 75 4.60 16.33 9.08
N ASP A 76 3.53 16.17 9.86
CA ASP A 76 2.70 17.27 10.33
C ASP A 76 3.48 18.09 11.37
N PHE A 77 3.24 19.40 11.40
CA PHE A 77 3.89 20.29 12.37
C PHE A 77 3.11 20.23 13.68
N VAL A 78 3.76 19.97 14.80
CA VAL A 78 3.13 19.88 16.12
C VAL A 78 3.79 20.87 17.08
N ALA A 79 3.00 21.70 17.76
CA ALA A 79 3.46 22.63 18.77
C ALA A 79 2.51 22.68 19.96
N ILE A 80 3.04 23.02 21.14
CA ILE A 80 2.23 23.36 22.32
C ILE A 80 2.25 24.88 22.44
N VAL A 81 1.06 25.50 22.50
CA VAL A 81 0.90 26.94 22.56
C VAL A 81 0.10 27.32 23.80
N ASP A 82 0.61 28.27 24.59
CA ASP A 82 -0.11 28.92 25.69
C ASP A 82 -0.97 30.06 25.12
N ILE A 83 -2.29 29.99 25.36
CA ILE A 83 -3.26 30.99 24.93
C ILE A 83 -3.69 31.81 26.14
N ARG A 84 -3.42 33.11 26.11
CA ARG A 84 -3.74 34.05 27.18
C ARG A 84 -4.94 34.92 26.84
N SER A 85 -5.67 35.36 27.85
CA SER A 85 -6.94 36.09 27.69
C SER A 85 -6.72 37.40 26.93
N GLY A 86 -7.37 37.54 25.77
CA GLY A 86 -7.30 38.74 24.94
C GLY A 86 -5.99 38.91 24.14
N GLU A 87 -4.99 38.06 24.34
CA GLU A 87 -3.71 38.12 23.64
C GLU A 87 -3.72 37.29 22.34
N GLU A 88 -2.76 37.57 21.45
CA GLU A 88 -2.51 36.79 20.23
C GLU A 88 -1.17 36.05 20.36
N SER A 89 -1.23 34.72 20.35
CA SER A 89 -0.07 33.85 20.23
C SER A 89 0.22 33.58 18.76
N ARG A 90 1.51 33.51 18.39
CA ARG A 90 1.95 33.25 17.02
C ARG A 90 2.79 31.99 16.92
N ILE A 91 2.53 31.18 15.89
CA ILE A 91 3.39 30.05 15.51
C ILE A 91 3.80 30.15 14.05
N GLN A 92 5.06 29.81 13.78
CA GLN A 92 5.60 29.72 12.43
C GLN A 92 5.74 28.25 12.05
N ALA A 93 4.92 27.79 11.10
CA ALA A 93 4.99 26.43 10.58
C ALA A 93 5.80 26.41 9.28
N VAL A 94 6.90 25.67 9.29
CA VAL A 94 7.77 25.49 8.11
C VAL A 94 7.77 24.02 7.73
N PHE A 95 7.32 23.72 6.52
CA PHE A 95 7.30 22.37 5.97
C PHE A 95 8.43 22.23 4.97
N GLU A 96 9.26 21.20 5.14
CA GLU A 96 10.30 20.90 4.17
C GLU A 96 9.71 20.23 2.94
N LYS A 97 10.02 20.78 1.76
CA LYS A 97 9.66 20.16 0.50
C LYS A 97 10.55 18.95 0.25
N LEU A 98 9.90 17.79 0.11
CA LEU A 98 10.59 16.56 -0.25
C LEU A 98 10.67 16.44 -1.76
N ALA A 99 11.83 16.03 -2.25
CA ALA A 99 12.04 15.78 -3.66
C ALA A 99 12.14 14.27 -3.94
N GLU A 100 11.61 13.85 -5.06
CA GLU A 100 11.66 12.46 -5.51
C GLU A 100 13.04 12.13 -6.11
N ILE A 101 13.70 11.10 -5.60
CA ILE A 101 15.01 10.63 -6.05
C ILE A 101 14.84 9.28 -6.75
N ASN A 102 15.12 9.28 -8.05
CA ASN A 102 14.89 8.14 -8.95
C ASN A 102 16.15 7.75 -9.72
N SER A 103 16.29 6.45 -9.99
CA SER A 103 17.28 5.94 -10.95
C SER A 103 16.67 4.94 -11.94
N TYR A 104 17.31 4.82 -13.09
CA TYR A 104 16.99 3.84 -14.13
C TYR A 104 18.25 3.03 -14.46
N PRO A 105 18.29 1.73 -14.10
CA PRO A 105 17.26 0.96 -13.38
C PRO A 105 17.09 1.39 -11.90
N PRO A 106 15.95 1.05 -11.26
CA PRO A 106 15.70 1.34 -9.84
C PRO A 106 16.55 0.46 -8.91
N GLY A 107 16.56 0.77 -7.61
CA GLY A 107 17.32 0.03 -6.60
C GLY A 107 18.81 0.37 -6.62
N ALA A 108 19.15 1.63 -6.91
CA ALA A 108 20.50 2.16 -6.76
C ALA A 108 20.64 2.75 -5.35
N GLU A 109 21.77 2.49 -4.71
CA GLU A 109 22.16 3.13 -3.46
C GLU A 109 22.55 4.57 -3.76
N VAL A 110 22.02 5.53 -3.00
CA VAL A 110 22.34 6.95 -3.14
C VAL A 110 23.09 7.42 -1.92
N TYR A 111 24.28 7.97 -2.14
CA TYR A 111 25.16 8.50 -1.11
C TYR A 111 25.24 10.01 -1.18
N ILE A 112 25.32 10.64 -0.02
CA ILE A 112 25.53 12.09 0.13
C ILE A 112 26.62 12.24 1.18
N ASN A 113 27.70 12.97 0.86
CA ASN A 113 28.84 13.12 1.76
C ASN A 113 29.40 11.77 2.27
N ASN A 114 29.40 10.75 1.41
CA ASN A 114 29.78 9.36 1.70
C ASN A 114 28.87 8.59 2.69
N GLU A 115 27.74 9.16 3.13
CA GLU A 115 26.73 8.46 3.93
C GLU A 115 25.59 7.96 3.05
N LEU A 116 25.07 6.76 3.34
CA LEU A 116 23.95 6.18 2.61
C LEU A 116 22.66 6.96 2.94
N ALA A 117 22.17 7.72 1.97
CA ALA A 117 20.93 8.48 2.10
C ALA A 117 19.69 7.62 1.84
N GLY A 118 19.80 6.62 0.96
CA GLY A 118 18.67 5.73 0.64
C GLY A 118 18.90 4.84 -0.57
N ILE A 119 17.83 4.14 -0.96
CA ILE A 119 17.79 3.29 -2.16
C ILE A 119 16.66 3.79 -3.06
N THR A 120 16.92 4.02 -4.34
CA THR A 120 15.91 4.52 -5.28
C THR A 120 14.80 3.50 -5.56
N PRO A 121 13.53 3.92 -5.72
CA PRO A 121 13.01 5.28 -5.55
C PRO A 121 12.82 5.66 -4.06
N PHE A 122 13.16 6.91 -3.68
CA PHE A 122 12.88 7.44 -2.34
C PHE A 122 12.72 8.96 -2.35
N TYR A 123 12.31 9.55 -1.22
CA TYR A 123 12.14 11.00 -1.05
C TYR A 123 13.21 11.60 -0.13
N LEU A 124 13.66 12.81 -0.44
CA LEU A 124 14.71 13.51 0.32
C LEU A 124 14.50 15.03 0.30
N PRO A 125 14.71 15.76 1.42
CA PRO A 125 14.69 17.22 1.43
C PRO A 125 15.95 17.79 0.75
N LEU A 126 15.90 18.00 -0.58
CA LEU A 126 17.06 18.49 -1.35
C LEU A 126 17.56 19.86 -0.91
N SER A 127 16.71 20.70 -0.32
CA SER A 127 17.11 22.01 0.21
C SER A 127 18.21 21.92 1.26
N ARG A 128 18.26 20.83 2.04
CA ARG A 128 19.33 20.57 3.03
C ARG A 128 20.67 20.19 2.40
N HIS A 129 20.65 19.82 1.12
CA HIS A 129 21.80 19.33 0.39
C HIS A 129 22.10 20.19 -0.83
N LYS A 130 21.72 21.48 -0.79
CA LYS A 130 22.04 22.45 -1.84
C LYS A 130 23.55 22.42 -2.12
N ASP A 131 23.92 22.38 -3.40
CA ASP A 131 25.29 22.27 -3.91
C ASP A 131 26.01 20.94 -3.57
N GLY A 132 25.35 20.02 -2.86
CA GLY A 132 25.85 18.68 -2.60
C GLY A 132 25.80 17.78 -3.84
N VAL A 133 26.61 16.73 -3.85
CA VAL A 133 26.61 15.73 -4.92
C VAL A 133 25.94 14.45 -4.43
N LEU A 134 24.91 14.01 -5.15
CA LEU A 134 24.29 12.71 -4.95
C LEU A 134 25.05 11.68 -5.78
N HIS A 135 25.66 10.70 -5.13
CA HIS A 135 26.37 9.60 -5.77
C HIS A 135 25.50 8.36 -5.85
N PHE A 136 25.21 7.89 -7.06
CA PHE A 136 24.40 6.71 -7.32
C PHE A 136 25.31 5.52 -7.59
N ARG A 137 25.11 4.44 -6.84
CA ARG A 137 25.85 3.18 -6.96
C ARG A 137 24.90 2.02 -7.16
N LYS A 138 25.19 1.19 -8.17
CA LYS A 138 24.48 -0.06 -8.42
C LYS A 138 25.41 -1.11 -9.00
N LYS A 139 25.40 -2.32 -8.45
CA LYS A 139 26.23 -3.45 -8.93
C LYS A 139 25.99 -3.68 -10.43
N GLY A 140 27.08 -3.71 -11.21
CA GLY A 140 27.03 -3.87 -12.68
C GLY A 140 26.81 -2.58 -13.48
N TYR A 141 26.79 -1.43 -12.82
CA TYR A 141 26.61 -0.11 -13.44
C TYR A 141 27.72 0.85 -13.02
N THR A 142 28.04 1.81 -13.88
CA THR A 142 28.97 2.89 -13.58
C THR A 142 28.42 3.74 -12.43
N ASN A 143 29.30 4.14 -11.51
CA ASN A 143 28.96 5.10 -10.48
C ASN A 143 28.72 6.46 -11.13
N GLU A 144 27.54 7.03 -10.92
CA GLU A 144 27.16 8.32 -11.48
C GLU A 144 26.93 9.34 -10.37
N GLY A 145 27.22 10.62 -10.63
CA GLY A 145 27.04 11.71 -9.68
C GLY A 145 26.17 12.81 -10.27
N ILE A 146 25.32 13.42 -9.47
CA ILE A 146 24.59 14.64 -9.86
C ILE A 146 24.63 15.67 -8.74
N THR A 147 24.98 16.91 -9.11
CA THR A 147 24.96 18.04 -8.19
C THR A 147 23.53 18.52 -7.99
N VAL A 148 23.15 18.74 -6.73
CA VAL A 148 21.88 19.34 -6.35
C VAL A 148 21.96 20.84 -6.65
N THR A 149 21.25 21.26 -7.69
CA THR A 149 21.17 22.67 -8.10
C THR A 149 19.85 23.29 -7.67
N ASP A 150 19.76 24.63 -7.70
CA ASP A 150 18.49 25.34 -7.53
C ASP A 150 17.41 24.84 -8.51
N SER A 151 17.80 24.44 -9.72
CA SER A 151 16.90 23.83 -10.71
C SER A 151 16.42 22.43 -10.32
N SER A 152 17.21 21.65 -9.58
CA SER A 152 16.79 20.34 -9.05
C SER A 152 15.83 20.51 -7.86
N ILE A 153 16.08 21.51 -7.02
CA ILE A 153 15.21 21.88 -5.90
C ILE A 153 13.88 22.41 -6.42
N ALA A 154 13.88 23.34 -7.38
CA ALA A 154 12.66 23.91 -7.95
C ALA A 154 11.77 22.85 -8.62
N ARG A 155 12.36 21.78 -9.19
CA ARG A 155 11.64 20.66 -9.80
C ARG A 155 11.16 19.61 -8.79
N ASN A 156 11.56 19.69 -7.52
CA ASN A 156 11.31 18.67 -6.49
C ASN A 156 11.59 17.24 -6.98
N SER A 157 12.56 17.04 -7.88
CA SER A 157 12.86 15.73 -8.43
C SER A 157 14.27 15.63 -9.01
N VAL A 158 14.88 14.46 -8.84
CA VAL A 158 16.15 14.06 -9.45
C VAL A 158 15.95 12.70 -10.11
N LYS A 159 16.33 12.60 -11.38
CA LYS A 159 16.30 11.36 -12.16
C LYS A 159 17.69 11.05 -12.69
N MET A 160 18.19 9.85 -12.41
CA MET A 160 19.50 9.39 -12.86
C MET A 160 19.36 8.19 -13.81
N TYR A 161 20.08 8.19 -14.93
CA TYR A 161 20.14 7.06 -15.85
C TYR A 161 21.52 6.41 -15.74
N LEU A 162 21.59 5.23 -15.13
CA LEU A 162 22.85 4.54 -14.88
C LEU A 162 23.26 3.77 -16.13
N ARG A 163 24.55 3.81 -16.46
CA ARG A 163 25.09 3.09 -17.61
C ARG A 163 25.67 1.75 -17.14
N PRO A 164 25.43 0.64 -17.86
CA PRO A 164 26.08 -0.62 -17.55
C PRO A 164 27.60 -0.46 -17.63
N GLU A 165 28.32 -1.04 -16.67
CA GLU A 165 29.78 -1.09 -16.72
C GLU A 165 30.18 -2.16 -17.74
N ILE A 166 30.38 -1.75 -19.00
CA ILE A 166 30.83 -2.66 -20.07
C ILE A 166 32.32 -2.93 -19.85
N ALA A 167 32.63 -4.03 -19.15
CA ALA A 167 34.00 -4.51 -19.03
C ALA A 167 34.60 -4.77 -20.42
N GLY A 168 35.68 -4.07 -20.76
CA GLY A 168 36.36 -4.21 -22.04
C GLY A 168 37.05 -5.57 -22.19
N ARG A 169 36.55 -6.39 -23.15
CA ARG A 169 37.13 -7.58 -23.84
C ARG A 169 37.60 -8.74 -22.93
N ILE A 170 37.10 -10.00 -23.04
CA ILE A 170 37.20 -10.93 -24.18
C ILE A 170 36.16 -12.08 -24.07
N ARG A 171 35.46 -12.35 -25.17
CA ARG A 171 35.26 -13.66 -25.85
C ARG A 171 35.14 -14.94 -24.97
N ASN A 172 33.96 -15.18 -24.43
CA ASN A 172 33.19 -16.42 -24.62
C ASN A 172 31.81 -16.21 -23.98
N GLN A 173 30.76 -16.29 -24.79
CA GLN A 173 29.39 -16.33 -24.31
C GLN A 173 29.24 -17.58 -23.44
N ASN A 174 28.60 -17.43 -22.27
CA ASN A 174 28.38 -18.44 -21.24
C ASN A 174 29.49 -18.51 -20.18
N GLN A 175 29.61 -17.47 -19.35
CA GLN A 175 29.84 -17.58 -17.91
C GLN A 175 29.92 -16.18 -17.29
N PHE A 176 28.84 -15.72 -16.67
CA PHE A 176 28.98 -14.96 -15.42
C PHE A 176 28.10 -15.63 -14.39
N VAL A 177 28.79 -16.46 -13.60
CA VAL A 177 28.34 -17.22 -12.46
C VAL A 177 28.28 -16.28 -11.25
N ASN A 178 27.21 -16.46 -10.47
CA ASN A 178 27.09 -16.27 -9.02
C ASN A 178 28.20 -15.47 -8.33
N LEU A 179 27.85 -14.31 -7.76
CA LEU A 179 28.53 -13.78 -6.57
C LEU A 179 27.53 -13.06 -5.67
N GLU A 180 27.37 -13.63 -4.47
CA GLU A 180 26.81 -13.11 -3.20
C GLU A 180 25.30 -13.20 -2.94
N TRP A 181 24.89 -14.34 -2.38
CA TRP A 181 23.77 -14.50 -1.43
C TRP A 181 24.21 -15.27 -0.17
N GLN A 182 25.44 -15.04 0.30
CA GLN A 182 25.94 -15.60 1.56
C GLN A 182 26.58 -14.49 2.39
N ASP A 183 25.74 -13.68 3.02
CA ASP A 183 25.90 -13.30 4.43
C ASP A 183 24.79 -12.32 4.77
N ARG A 184 23.81 -12.73 5.59
CA ARG A 184 23.23 -11.95 6.71
C ARG A 184 22.43 -12.89 7.62
N GLY A 185 23.00 -13.21 8.77
CA GLY A 185 22.30 -13.74 9.94
C GLY A 185 21.37 -12.70 10.61
N PRO A 186 20.60 -13.10 11.64
CA PRO A 186 19.29 -12.54 11.94
C PRO A 186 19.37 -11.32 12.87
N TYR A 187 18.79 -10.19 12.46
CA TYR A 187 18.55 -9.03 13.34
C TYR A 187 17.04 -8.85 13.61
N ARG A 188 16.72 -8.71 14.89
CA ARG A 188 15.40 -8.50 15.51
C ARG A 188 14.62 -7.34 14.87
N TYR A 189 13.52 -7.63 14.18
CA TYR A 189 12.54 -6.63 13.71
C TYR A 189 11.16 -7.29 13.43
N ARG A 190 10.57 -7.94 14.46
CA ARG A 190 9.57 -9.01 14.24
C ARG A 190 8.07 -8.64 14.35
N GLU A 191 7.66 -7.44 14.74
CA GLU A 191 6.22 -7.17 14.96
C GLU A 191 5.59 -6.21 13.93
N GLU A 192 6.26 -5.12 13.53
CA GLU A 192 5.69 -4.16 12.55
C GLU A 192 5.79 -4.63 11.10
N ILE A 193 6.79 -5.48 10.79
CA ILE A 193 6.99 -6.01 9.44
C ILE A 193 5.97 -7.12 9.12
N MET A 194 5.47 -7.88 10.10
CA MET A 194 4.51 -8.95 9.82
C MET A 194 3.14 -8.41 9.39
N ILE A 195 2.70 -7.27 9.93
CA ILE A 195 1.46 -6.62 9.49
C ILE A 195 1.60 -6.11 8.04
N THR A 196 2.77 -5.58 7.70
CA THR A 196 3.06 -4.99 6.38
C THR A 196 3.30 -6.06 5.31
N GLN A 197 4.05 -7.13 5.63
CA GLN A 197 4.29 -8.26 4.73
C GLN A 197 3.05 -9.16 4.60
N GLY A 198 2.29 -9.35 5.69
CA GLY A 198 0.98 -9.99 5.66
C GLY A 198 0.06 -9.25 4.69
N LEU A 199 -0.14 -7.94 4.87
CA LEU A 199 -0.96 -7.12 3.95
C LEU A 199 -0.45 -7.13 2.49
N CYS A 200 0.87 -7.20 2.24
CA CYS A 200 1.41 -7.36 0.90
C CYS A 200 1.08 -8.73 0.27
N ILE A 201 0.85 -9.78 1.05
CA ILE A 201 0.40 -11.10 0.56
C ILE A 201 -1.13 -11.10 0.37
N VAL A 202 -1.88 -10.39 1.23
CA VAL A 202 -3.33 -10.16 1.09
C VAL A 202 -3.70 -9.40 -0.18
N PHE A 203 -2.96 -8.34 -0.49
CA PHE A 203 -3.10 -7.54 -1.70
C PHE A 203 -2.20 -8.06 -2.85
N GLY A 204 -1.63 -9.25 -2.68
CA GLY A 204 -0.41 -9.76 -3.31
C GLY A 204 -0.43 -10.14 -4.78
N ALA A 205 -1.21 -9.46 -5.62
CA ALA A 205 -0.78 -9.28 -7.00
C ALA A 205 -0.01 -7.95 -7.06
N GLY A 206 0.89 -7.68 -8.00
CA GLY A 206 0.50 -7.71 -9.40
C GLY A 206 -0.75 -6.86 -9.74
N ALA A 207 -1.39 -6.17 -8.79
CA ALA A 207 -2.54 -5.30 -9.00
C ALA A 207 -2.14 -3.93 -9.57
N ALA A 208 -0.84 -3.68 -9.76
CA ALA A 208 -0.33 -2.42 -10.30
C ALA A 208 0.90 -2.56 -11.20
N TYR A 209 1.31 -3.77 -11.61
CA TYR A 209 2.34 -3.79 -12.66
C TYR A 209 1.74 -3.35 -14.01
N TYR A 210 0.47 -3.64 -14.32
CA TYR A 210 -0.01 -3.42 -15.69
C TYR A 210 -1.42 -2.94 -16.00
N LYS A 211 -2.35 -2.72 -15.05
CA LYS A 211 -3.66 -2.15 -15.45
C LYS A 211 -3.75 -0.63 -15.31
N LYS A 212 -2.67 0.02 -15.76
CA LYS A 212 -2.61 1.39 -16.31
C LYS A 212 -2.37 2.51 -15.29
N GLN A 213 -1.10 2.68 -14.94
CA GLN A 213 -0.39 3.94 -14.67
C GLN A 213 -1.22 5.23 -14.93
N ALA A 214 -2.13 5.63 -14.02
CA ALA A 214 -2.69 6.99 -13.92
C ALA A 214 -3.61 7.25 -12.70
N ASP A 215 -4.58 6.40 -12.33
CA ASP A 215 -5.69 6.85 -11.44
C ASP A 215 -5.82 6.15 -10.06
N ASP A 216 -4.95 5.21 -9.71
CA ASP A 216 -5.23 4.18 -8.69
C ASP A 216 -4.57 4.37 -7.31
N SER A 217 -3.84 5.48 -7.10
CA SER A 217 -3.13 5.74 -5.82
C SER A 217 -4.07 6.20 -4.70
N PHE A 218 -5.20 6.81 -5.05
CA PHE A 218 -6.14 7.41 -4.11
C PHE A 218 -7.02 6.37 -3.37
N GLU A 219 -7.61 5.41 -4.09
CA GLU A 219 -8.46 4.38 -3.48
C GLU A 219 -7.63 3.35 -2.68
N LYS A 220 -6.37 3.08 -3.09
CA LYS A 220 -5.44 2.23 -2.32
C LYS A 220 -5.11 2.85 -0.96
N ALA A 221 -4.73 4.12 -0.92
CA ALA A 221 -4.44 4.83 0.34
C ALA A 221 -5.65 4.86 1.29
N LYS A 222 -6.86 4.98 0.74
CA LYS A 222 -8.12 4.96 1.47
C LYS A 222 -8.40 3.58 2.09
N ILE A 223 -8.15 2.49 1.36
CA ILE A 223 -8.28 1.12 1.88
C ILE A 223 -7.27 0.88 3.00
N TYR A 224 -6.00 1.25 2.82
CA TYR A 224 -4.98 1.11 3.86
C TYR A 224 -5.31 1.92 5.12
N ARG A 225 -5.80 3.15 4.97
CA ARG A 225 -6.24 3.99 6.09
C ARG A 225 -7.40 3.36 6.85
N ARG A 226 -8.43 2.88 6.14
CA ARG A 226 -9.58 2.18 6.74
C ARG A 226 -9.17 0.93 7.50
N LEU A 227 -8.24 0.14 6.94
CA LEU A 227 -7.70 -1.04 7.60
C LEU A 227 -6.90 -0.69 8.85
N GLY A 228 -6.06 0.34 8.79
CA GLY A 228 -5.30 0.83 9.95
C GLY A 228 -6.20 1.38 11.06
N GLU A 229 -7.24 2.14 10.71
CA GLU A 229 -8.24 2.63 11.67
C GLU A 229 -9.08 1.49 12.27
N LEU A 230 -9.46 0.50 11.45
CA LEU A 230 -10.16 -0.69 11.90
C LEU A 230 -9.30 -1.54 12.83
N GLN A 231 -8.01 -1.73 12.53
CA GLN A 231 -7.07 -2.44 13.40
C GLN A 231 -6.94 -1.76 14.78
N LYS A 232 -6.92 -0.42 14.82
CA LYS A 232 -6.90 0.35 16.08
C LYS A 232 -8.19 0.21 16.88
N LYS A 233 -9.35 0.14 16.20
CA LYS A 233 -10.68 0.04 16.84
C LYS A 233 -11.06 -1.40 17.24
N ASP A 234 -10.57 -2.39 16.51
CA ASP A 234 -10.90 -3.81 16.71
C ASP A 234 -9.74 -4.71 16.27
N PRO A 235 -8.79 -5.05 17.16
CA PRO A 235 -7.62 -5.85 16.82
C PRO A 235 -7.91 -7.25 16.24
N LEU A 236 -9.15 -7.74 16.40
CA LEU A 236 -9.62 -9.04 15.89
C LEU A 236 -10.58 -8.90 14.71
N TRP A 237 -10.67 -7.73 14.07
CA TRP A 237 -11.61 -7.47 12.97
C TRP A 237 -11.54 -8.50 11.85
N TRP A 238 -10.35 -9.03 11.56
CA TRP A 238 -10.08 -10.03 10.54
C TRP A 238 -10.83 -11.35 10.81
N SER A 239 -11.06 -11.71 12.06
CA SER A 239 -11.86 -12.89 12.43
C SER A 239 -13.33 -12.72 12.05
N THR A 240 -13.81 -11.47 11.97
CA THR A 240 -15.20 -11.13 11.66
C THR A 240 -15.47 -10.93 10.17
N LEU A 241 -14.47 -11.17 9.32
CA LEU A 241 -14.59 -10.98 7.88
C LEU A 241 -15.67 -11.87 7.29
N GLY A 242 -16.47 -11.29 6.40
CA GLY A 242 -17.49 -12.00 5.65
C GLY A 242 -17.64 -11.47 4.24
N VAL A 243 -18.31 -12.27 3.42
CA VAL A 243 -18.74 -11.90 2.07
C VAL A 243 -20.14 -11.35 2.13
N TYR A 244 -20.34 -10.15 1.60
CA TYR A 244 -21.62 -9.45 1.59
C TYR A 244 -21.94 -8.97 0.18
N GLN A 245 -23.24 -8.83 -0.10
CA GLN A 245 -23.71 -8.22 -1.33
C GLN A 245 -24.18 -6.79 -1.03
N VAL A 246 -23.53 -5.80 -1.64
CA VAL A 246 -23.83 -4.38 -1.45
C VAL A 246 -24.16 -3.80 -2.82
N ARG A 247 -25.41 -3.31 -2.99
CA ARG A 247 -25.90 -2.71 -4.25
C ARG A 247 -25.72 -3.61 -5.49
N GLY A 248 -25.81 -4.92 -5.31
CA GLY A 248 -25.66 -5.91 -6.39
C GLY A 248 -24.25 -6.45 -6.58
N GLU A 249 -23.24 -5.84 -5.95
CA GLU A 249 -21.83 -6.27 -6.03
C GLU A 249 -21.41 -7.07 -4.80
N TYR A 250 -20.50 -8.03 -4.98
CA TYR A 250 -19.92 -8.79 -3.87
C TYR A 250 -18.76 -8.04 -3.26
N ALA A 251 -18.63 -8.09 -1.94
CA ALA A 251 -17.56 -7.40 -1.23
C ALA A 251 -17.17 -8.09 0.08
N VAL A 252 -15.95 -7.78 0.52
CA VAL A 252 -15.43 -8.15 1.83
C VAL A 252 -15.73 -7.04 2.84
N ASN A 253 -16.26 -7.42 3.99
CA ASN A 253 -16.69 -6.51 5.06
C ASN A 253 -16.28 -7.07 6.42
N ALA A 254 -15.97 -6.18 7.37
CA ALA A 254 -15.74 -6.49 8.78
C ALA A 254 -16.74 -5.74 9.66
N ARG A 255 -17.16 -6.39 10.76
CA ARG A 255 -18.30 -5.96 11.60
C ARG A 255 -18.23 -4.50 12.10
N LYS A 256 -17.04 -3.94 12.28
CA LYS A 256 -16.80 -2.56 12.77
C LYS A 256 -16.16 -1.62 11.76
N ALA A 257 -16.08 -2.02 10.48
CA ALA A 257 -15.58 -1.14 9.43
C ALA A 257 -16.53 0.04 9.21
N GLU A 258 -16.03 1.28 9.22
CA GLU A 258 -16.81 2.46 8.86
C GLU A 258 -17.26 2.36 7.40
N ASN A 259 -18.58 2.51 7.16
CA ASN A 259 -19.26 2.25 5.89
C ASN A 259 -19.22 0.78 5.39
N GLY A 260 -18.78 -0.16 6.24
CA GLY A 260 -18.84 -1.62 6.01
C GLY A 260 -17.90 -2.18 4.94
N LEU A 261 -17.46 -1.42 3.95
CA LEU A 261 -16.78 -1.99 2.78
C LEU A 261 -15.25 -1.95 2.92
N LEU A 262 -14.61 -3.12 2.95
CA LEU A 262 -13.14 -3.23 2.89
C LEU A 262 -12.66 -3.25 1.45
N VAL A 263 -13.20 -4.16 0.64
CA VAL A 263 -12.80 -4.38 -0.75
C VAL A 263 -13.98 -4.93 -1.55
N THR A 264 -14.27 -4.35 -2.72
CA THR A 264 -15.27 -4.84 -3.68
C THR A 264 -14.67 -5.90 -4.60
N ALA A 265 -15.35 -7.03 -4.75
CA ALA A 265 -15.02 -8.07 -5.71
C ALA A 265 -15.89 -7.91 -6.96
N ASP A 266 -15.55 -6.94 -7.81
CA ASP A 266 -16.32 -6.65 -9.02
C ASP A 266 -16.12 -7.72 -10.10
N ALA A 267 -17.02 -7.73 -11.10
CA ALA A 267 -17.01 -8.71 -12.18
C ALA A 267 -15.75 -8.65 -13.06
N SER A 268 -15.22 -7.46 -13.32
CA SER A 268 -14.02 -7.29 -14.15
C SER A 268 -12.78 -7.80 -13.43
N TRP A 269 -12.74 -7.69 -12.11
CA TRP A 269 -11.67 -8.23 -11.29
C TRP A 269 -11.78 -9.75 -11.11
N ALA A 270 -12.99 -10.26 -10.89
CA ALA A 270 -13.25 -11.69 -10.78
C ALA A 270 -12.90 -12.44 -12.08
N GLU A 271 -13.22 -11.85 -13.23
CA GLU A 271 -12.86 -12.40 -14.55
C GLU A 271 -11.34 -12.51 -14.74
N GLN A 272 -10.57 -11.49 -14.32
CA GLN A 272 -9.10 -11.54 -14.35
C GLN A 272 -8.53 -12.67 -13.48
N TRP A 273 -9.25 -13.05 -12.42
CA TRP A 273 -8.89 -14.12 -11.52
C TRP A 273 -9.49 -15.47 -11.93
N GLY A 274 -10.24 -15.51 -13.03
CA GLY A 274 -10.89 -16.72 -13.54
C GLY A 274 -11.87 -17.34 -12.55
N THR A 275 -12.61 -16.50 -11.82
CA THR A 275 -13.59 -16.89 -10.80
C THR A 275 -14.84 -15.98 -10.86
N THR A 276 -15.86 -16.25 -10.04
CA THR A 276 -17.04 -15.39 -9.90
C THR A 276 -16.78 -14.26 -8.89
N PRO A 277 -17.52 -13.14 -8.94
CA PRO A 277 -17.47 -12.08 -7.91
C PRO A 277 -17.58 -12.62 -6.47
N GLN A 278 -18.48 -13.57 -6.25
CA GLN A 278 -18.64 -14.23 -4.97
C GLN A 278 -17.41 -15.08 -4.59
N GLY A 279 -16.86 -15.84 -5.54
CA GLY A 279 -15.65 -16.64 -5.34
C GLY A 279 -14.44 -15.77 -5.05
N LEU A 280 -14.27 -14.66 -5.77
CA LEU A 280 -13.23 -13.68 -5.50
C LEU A 280 -13.38 -13.07 -4.09
N ALA A 281 -14.59 -12.70 -3.66
CA ALA A 281 -14.81 -12.17 -2.32
C ALA A 281 -14.42 -13.19 -1.23
N LYS A 282 -14.76 -14.47 -1.39
CA LYS A 282 -14.35 -15.54 -0.46
C LYS A 282 -12.83 -15.72 -0.44
N MET A 283 -12.19 -15.70 -1.60
CA MET A 283 -10.73 -15.77 -1.73
C MET A 283 -10.06 -14.64 -0.96
N LEU A 284 -10.57 -13.41 -1.11
CA LEU A 284 -10.06 -12.25 -0.41
C LEU A 284 -10.22 -12.40 1.11
N VAL A 285 -11.37 -12.85 1.62
CA VAL A 285 -11.57 -13.13 3.06
C VAL A 285 -10.50 -14.09 3.59
N LYS A 286 -10.30 -15.23 2.90
CA LYS A 286 -9.30 -16.24 3.28
C LYS A 286 -7.90 -15.65 3.28
N ASN A 287 -7.51 -15.00 2.19
CA ASN A 287 -6.17 -14.43 2.04
C ASN A 287 -5.90 -13.36 3.10
N ILE A 288 -6.88 -12.49 3.40
CA ILE A 288 -6.77 -11.49 4.46
C ILE A 288 -6.47 -12.16 5.81
N ARG A 289 -7.22 -13.21 6.17
CA ARG A 289 -7.05 -13.90 7.45
C ARG A 289 -5.73 -14.65 7.54
N THR A 290 -5.41 -15.48 6.55
CA THR A 290 -4.18 -16.28 6.53
C THR A 290 -2.92 -15.41 6.60
N ALA A 291 -2.96 -14.20 6.05
CA ALA A 291 -1.81 -13.32 6.09
C ALA A 291 -1.65 -12.58 7.43
N ILE A 292 -2.74 -12.37 8.17
CA ILE A 292 -2.71 -11.72 9.49
C ILE A 292 -2.39 -12.76 10.57
N ASP A 293 -3.01 -13.94 10.50
CA ASP A 293 -2.71 -15.07 11.36
C ASP A 293 -2.56 -16.35 10.52
N PRO A 294 -1.32 -16.73 10.18
CA PRO A 294 -1.03 -17.94 9.41
C PRO A 294 -1.42 -19.24 10.12
N LYS A 295 -1.70 -19.20 11.43
CA LYS A 295 -2.14 -20.35 12.23
C LYS A 295 -3.65 -20.44 12.35
N VAL A 296 -4.39 -19.43 11.90
CA VAL A 296 -5.84 -19.54 11.73
C VAL A 296 -6.07 -20.48 10.56
N ASP A 297 -6.30 -21.74 10.90
CA ASP A 297 -6.94 -22.68 10.01
C ASP A 297 -8.40 -22.23 9.87
N ASP A 298 -8.66 -21.43 8.84
CA ASP A 298 -10.00 -21.04 8.40
C ASP A 298 -10.88 -22.24 8.00
N GLY A 299 -10.40 -23.48 8.13
CA GLY A 299 -11.27 -24.63 8.03
C GLY A 299 -11.93 -24.73 6.66
N ILE A 300 -11.16 -24.53 5.59
CA ILE A 300 -11.41 -25.36 4.39
C ILE A 300 -11.09 -26.83 4.74
N GLY A 301 -10.23 -27.07 5.73
CA GLY A 301 -10.01 -28.38 6.36
C GLY A 301 -11.13 -28.86 7.30
N ALA A 302 -12.17 -28.06 7.58
CA ALA A 302 -13.33 -28.52 8.35
C ALA A 302 -14.41 -29.19 7.47
N ARG A 303 -14.19 -29.24 6.15
CA ARG A 303 -14.88 -30.18 5.26
C ARG A 303 -13.86 -31.22 4.85
N ASP A 304 -14.17 -32.49 5.10
CA ASP A 304 -13.29 -33.62 4.76
C ASP A 304 -12.99 -33.75 3.25
N ILE A 305 -13.69 -32.97 2.39
CA ILE A 305 -13.56 -32.99 0.94
C ILE A 305 -13.48 -31.55 0.40
N PRO A 306 -12.36 -31.15 -0.24
CA PRO A 306 -12.22 -29.84 -0.90
C PRO A 306 -13.26 -29.68 -2.00
N THR A 307 -13.94 -28.53 -2.07
CA THR A 307 -14.86 -28.23 -3.18
C THR A 307 -14.08 -27.85 -4.44
N ALA A 308 -14.74 -27.89 -5.61
CA ALA A 308 -14.15 -27.39 -6.86
C ALA A 308 -13.69 -25.92 -6.76
N GLU A 309 -14.40 -25.12 -5.95
CA GLU A 309 -14.01 -23.74 -5.65
C GLU A 309 -12.71 -23.71 -4.83
N ASP A 310 -12.57 -24.52 -3.79
CA ASP A 310 -11.35 -24.59 -2.96
C ASP A 310 -10.11 -25.00 -3.77
N LEU A 311 -10.29 -25.95 -4.70
CA LEU A 311 -9.26 -26.39 -5.63
C LEU A 311 -8.85 -25.27 -6.60
N ARG A 312 -9.81 -24.49 -7.11
CA ARG A 312 -9.55 -23.29 -7.92
C ARG A 312 -8.75 -22.24 -7.14
N ILE A 313 -9.07 -22.00 -5.87
CA ILE A 313 -8.35 -21.04 -5.02
C ILE A 313 -6.87 -21.45 -4.90
N GLU A 314 -6.62 -22.73 -4.62
CA GLU A 314 -5.27 -23.25 -4.50
C GLU A 314 -4.50 -23.20 -5.83
N ALA A 315 -5.16 -23.52 -6.94
CA ALA A 315 -4.58 -23.38 -8.27
C ALA A 315 -4.19 -21.92 -8.60
N VAL A 316 -5.04 -20.94 -8.23
CA VAL A 316 -4.73 -19.52 -8.42
C VAL A 316 -3.51 -19.10 -7.59
N ARG A 317 -3.42 -19.55 -6.33
CA ARG A 317 -2.29 -19.27 -5.43
C ARG A 317 -0.98 -19.77 -6.02
N LEU A 318 -0.95 -21.05 -6.42
CA LEU A 318 0.21 -21.68 -7.05
C LEU A 318 0.64 -20.96 -8.34
N ARG A 319 -0.34 -20.54 -9.15
CA ARG A 319 -0.05 -19.73 -10.34
C ARG A 319 0.53 -18.36 -10.00
N MET A 320 0.07 -17.67 -8.96
CA MET A 320 0.65 -16.39 -8.54
C MET A 320 2.10 -16.53 -8.09
N GLU A 321 2.38 -17.59 -7.34
CA GLU A 321 3.74 -17.90 -6.91
C GLU A 321 4.64 -18.16 -8.15
N GLY A 322 4.13 -18.93 -9.12
CA GLY A 322 4.79 -19.15 -10.40
C GLY A 322 5.06 -17.86 -11.18
N ASP A 323 4.10 -16.94 -11.23
CA ASP A 323 4.24 -15.63 -11.88
C ASP A 323 5.37 -14.78 -11.28
N SER A 324 5.61 -14.88 -9.97
CA SER A 324 6.71 -14.16 -9.32
C SER A 324 8.10 -14.72 -9.69
N LEU A 325 8.12 -16.00 -10.09
CA LEU A 325 9.32 -16.71 -10.53
C LEU A 325 9.47 -16.74 -12.05
N PHE A 326 8.50 -16.24 -12.82
CA PHE A 326 8.44 -16.39 -14.28
C PHE A 326 9.72 -15.89 -14.96
N ASP A 327 10.20 -14.70 -14.58
CA ASP A 327 11.39 -14.08 -15.16
C ASP A 327 12.70 -14.54 -14.50
N THR A 328 12.65 -14.94 -13.22
CA THR A 328 13.84 -15.18 -12.39
C THR A 328 14.21 -16.66 -12.28
N SER A 329 13.22 -17.55 -12.29
CA SER A 329 13.39 -19.00 -12.24
C SER A 329 12.32 -19.71 -13.07
N PRO A 330 12.48 -19.73 -14.42
CA PRO A 330 11.51 -20.33 -15.34
C PRO A 330 11.14 -21.79 -15.04
N GLN A 331 12.09 -22.61 -14.59
CA GLN A 331 11.79 -24.01 -14.24
C GLN A 331 10.92 -24.12 -12.98
N SER A 332 11.20 -23.32 -11.95
CA SER A 332 10.40 -23.28 -10.73
C SER A 332 9.01 -22.71 -10.99
N ALA A 333 8.91 -21.70 -11.86
CA ALA A 333 7.64 -21.15 -12.32
C ALA A 333 6.81 -22.22 -13.06
N GLU A 334 7.41 -22.95 -13.99
CA GLU A 334 6.76 -24.05 -14.71
C GLU A 334 6.25 -25.14 -13.75
N GLU A 335 7.04 -25.52 -12.73
CA GLU A 335 6.62 -26.51 -11.72
C GLU A 335 5.38 -26.04 -10.94
N LEU A 336 5.34 -24.77 -10.54
CA LEU A 336 4.21 -24.17 -9.83
C LEU A 336 2.96 -24.09 -10.72
N TYR A 337 3.11 -23.75 -11.99
CA TYR A 337 2.00 -23.80 -12.94
C TYR A 337 1.46 -25.22 -13.13
N ARG A 338 2.34 -26.22 -13.22
CA ARG A 338 1.91 -27.63 -13.31
C ARG A 338 1.24 -28.11 -12.02
N LYS A 339 1.67 -27.65 -10.85
CA LYS A 339 0.96 -27.88 -9.58
C LYS A 339 -0.42 -27.22 -9.58
N ALA A 340 -0.55 -26.01 -10.12
CA ALA A 340 -1.83 -25.34 -10.29
C ALA A 340 -2.79 -26.15 -11.18
N LEU A 341 -2.28 -26.72 -12.28
CA LEU A 341 -3.08 -27.59 -13.17
C LEU A 341 -3.46 -28.94 -12.54
N LYS A 342 -2.65 -29.47 -11.63
CA LYS A 342 -3.02 -30.66 -10.85
C LYS A 342 -4.14 -30.35 -9.86
N ALA A 343 -4.13 -29.16 -9.26
CA ALA A 343 -5.18 -28.70 -8.35
C ALA A 343 -6.48 -28.42 -9.12
N ASP A 344 -6.41 -27.70 -10.23
CA ASP A 344 -7.56 -27.45 -11.12
C ASP A 344 -7.16 -27.52 -12.61
N PRO A 345 -7.44 -28.65 -13.28
CA PRO A 345 -7.16 -28.81 -14.71
C PRO A 345 -7.99 -27.90 -15.62
N THR A 346 -9.09 -27.33 -15.12
CA THR A 346 -9.98 -26.45 -15.89
C THR A 346 -9.50 -24.99 -15.89
N TYR A 347 -8.47 -24.67 -15.09
CA TYR A 347 -7.93 -23.31 -15.01
C TYR A 347 -7.05 -23.00 -16.24
N ALA A 348 -7.51 -22.09 -17.10
CA ALA A 348 -6.85 -21.80 -18.37
C ALA A 348 -5.50 -21.07 -18.24
N VAL A 349 -5.35 -20.20 -17.24
CA VAL A 349 -4.21 -19.27 -17.14
C VAL A 349 -2.86 -19.98 -17.00
N PRO A 350 -2.69 -21.03 -16.17
CA PRO A 350 -1.42 -21.74 -16.08
C PRO A 350 -0.97 -22.40 -17.39
N TYR A 351 -1.88 -22.90 -18.23
CA TYR A 351 -1.51 -23.43 -19.55
C TYR A 351 -0.89 -22.35 -20.44
N LEU A 352 -1.50 -21.16 -20.47
CA LEU A 352 -0.99 -20.03 -21.25
C LEU A 352 0.38 -19.57 -20.73
N ARG A 353 0.56 -19.54 -19.41
CA ARG A 353 1.85 -19.19 -18.80
C ARG A 353 2.96 -20.19 -19.13
N ILE A 354 2.67 -21.50 -19.07
CA ILE A 354 3.63 -22.53 -19.48
C ILE A 354 3.94 -22.38 -20.97
N ALA A 355 2.94 -22.13 -21.82
CA ALA A 355 3.15 -21.90 -23.24
C ALA A 355 4.07 -20.70 -23.51
N ASP A 356 3.90 -19.59 -22.78
CA ASP A 356 4.78 -18.42 -22.87
C ASP A 356 6.22 -18.73 -22.40
N LEU A 357 6.40 -19.56 -21.36
CA LEU A 357 7.72 -20.05 -20.95
C LEU A 357 8.38 -20.91 -22.04
N CYS A 358 7.63 -21.84 -22.61
CA CYS A 358 8.09 -22.69 -23.71
C CYS A 358 8.52 -21.84 -24.91
N GLN A 359 7.72 -20.83 -25.27
CA GLN A 359 8.04 -19.89 -26.34
C GLN A 359 9.35 -19.14 -26.07
N ASN A 360 9.52 -18.59 -24.86
CA ASN A 360 10.73 -17.87 -24.45
C ASN A 360 11.98 -18.77 -24.50
N GLN A 361 11.81 -20.06 -24.23
CA GLN A 361 12.87 -21.08 -24.30
C GLN A 361 13.01 -21.75 -25.67
N LYS A 362 12.20 -21.33 -26.66
CA LYS A 362 12.13 -21.92 -28.01
C LYS A 362 11.79 -23.42 -28.02
N ARG A 363 11.05 -23.89 -27.01
CA ARG A 363 10.54 -25.26 -26.87
C ARG A 363 9.19 -25.41 -27.59
N VAL A 364 9.22 -25.35 -28.92
CA VAL A 364 8.02 -25.26 -29.79
C VAL A 364 7.09 -26.47 -29.62
N GLU A 365 7.63 -27.68 -29.53
CA GLU A 365 6.82 -28.90 -29.36
C GLU A 365 6.13 -28.95 -27.98
N ASP A 366 6.82 -28.50 -26.93
CA ASP A 366 6.25 -28.42 -25.58
C ASP A 366 5.16 -27.35 -25.50
N GLU A 367 5.35 -26.21 -26.18
CA GLU A 367 4.33 -25.16 -26.30
C GLU A 367 3.06 -25.72 -26.96
N ARG A 368 3.20 -26.39 -28.12
CA ARG A 368 2.06 -26.99 -28.83
C ARG A 368 1.35 -28.05 -27.99
N ALA A 369 2.09 -28.89 -27.28
CA ALA A 369 1.53 -29.93 -26.42
C ALA A 369 0.67 -29.32 -25.30
N VAL A 370 1.20 -28.31 -24.60
CA VAL A 370 0.51 -27.62 -23.50
C VAL A 370 -0.73 -26.87 -23.99
N LEU A 371 -0.64 -26.19 -25.14
CA LEU A 371 -1.76 -25.48 -25.73
C LEU A 371 -2.87 -26.43 -26.22
N THR A 372 -2.49 -27.58 -26.76
CA THR A 372 -3.44 -28.63 -27.15
C THR A 372 -4.16 -29.21 -25.92
N GLU A 373 -3.43 -29.44 -24.83
CA GLU A 373 -4.01 -29.86 -23.56
C GLU A 373 -4.99 -28.82 -23.00
N ALA A 374 -4.67 -27.53 -23.12
CA ALA A 374 -5.56 -26.44 -22.73
C ALA A 374 -6.90 -26.47 -23.48
N LEU A 375 -6.89 -26.71 -24.80
CA LEU A 375 -8.11 -26.81 -25.61
C LEU A 375 -9.03 -27.97 -25.18
N GLN A 376 -8.45 -29.03 -24.62
CA GLN A 376 -9.20 -30.22 -24.17
C GLN A 376 -9.75 -30.07 -22.76
N LYS A 377 -8.96 -29.50 -21.84
CA LYS A 377 -9.23 -29.55 -20.39
C LYS A 377 -9.67 -28.23 -19.79
N ALA A 378 -9.22 -27.10 -20.36
CA ALA A 378 -9.46 -25.79 -19.77
C ALA A 378 -10.83 -25.20 -20.12
N GLN A 379 -11.40 -24.44 -19.18
CA GLN A 379 -12.52 -23.55 -19.48
C GLN A 379 -11.97 -22.29 -20.15
N LEU A 380 -12.15 -22.21 -21.47
CA LEU A 380 -11.62 -21.13 -22.31
C LEU A 380 -12.75 -20.26 -22.86
N THR A 381 -12.53 -18.95 -22.87
CA THR A 381 -13.35 -18.01 -23.65
C THR A 381 -13.11 -18.19 -25.15
N ASP A 382 -14.04 -17.75 -25.98
CA ASP A 382 -13.90 -17.87 -27.45
C ASP A 382 -12.64 -17.18 -27.96
N LYS A 383 -12.31 -16.02 -27.38
CA LYS A 383 -11.06 -15.29 -27.68
C LYS A 383 -9.81 -16.10 -27.32
N GLN A 384 -9.82 -16.78 -26.18
CA GLN A 384 -8.70 -17.64 -25.76
C GLN A 384 -8.58 -18.86 -26.67
N ARG A 385 -9.69 -19.53 -27.02
CA ARG A 385 -9.66 -20.67 -27.94
C ARG A 385 -9.09 -20.28 -29.31
N GLN A 386 -9.56 -19.16 -29.86
CA GLN A 386 -9.07 -18.66 -31.14
C GLN A 386 -7.58 -18.31 -31.07
N GLY A 387 -7.15 -17.58 -30.03
CA GLY A 387 -5.74 -17.23 -29.86
C GLY A 387 -4.82 -18.45 -29.68
N ILE A 388 -5.31 -19.52 -29.04
CA ILE A 388 -4.58 -20.78 -28.92
C ILE A 388 -4.49 -21.50 -30.27
N ALA A 389 -5.59 -21.59 -31.02
CA ALA A 389 -5.61 -22.21 -32.34
C ALA A 389 -4.62 -21.52 -33.30
N ASP A 390 -4.56 -20.18 -33.27
CA ASP A 390 -3.62 -19.38 -34.06
C ASP A 390 -2.16 -19.58 -33.66
N ARG A 391 -1.87 -19.91 -32.39
CA ARG A 391 -0.51 -20.22 -31.90
C ARG A 391 -0.06 -21.61 -32.32
N ILE A 392 -0.97 -22.61 -32.29
CA ILE A 392 -0.65 -23.98 -32.70
C ILE A 392 -0.43 -24.07 -34.22
N GLY A 393 -1.16 -23.29 -35.01
CA GLY A 393 -1.09 -23.30 -36.48
C GLY A 393 0.13 -22.56 -37.08
N ARG A 394 0.89 -21.81 -36.29
CA ARG A 394 2.20 -21.24 -36.67
C ARG A 394 3.30 -22.24 -36.40
#